data_AF-A0A357HDN3-F1
#
_entry.id   AF-A0A357HDN3-F1
#
_cell.length_a   1.000
_cell.length_b   1.000
_cell.length_c   1.000
_cell.angle_alpha   90.00
_cell.angle_beta   90.00
_cell.angle_gamma   90.00
#
_symmetry.space_group_name_H-M   'P 1'
#
loop_
_entity.id
_entity.type
_entity.pdbx_description
1 polymer ?
#
loop_
_entity_poly.entity_id
_entity_poly.type
_entity_poly.pdbx_seq_one_letter_code
_entity_poly.pdbx_strand_id
1 'polypeptide(L)'
;MEVREVILATDLDGTLLYPRKPIGVLAERNRNFLRRLHAQGHAIVAVSGRNSKILPDLNKDLGFAVPFIGCNGGFIIGEDGKLIEKRPIDKDVVLELYASMIDRCGIGAWLVMDETEQDYFDVHNLSSFATVLAVIGNFFSFKYGEKFSLNRKEFLHRLSRGNICKLEALTGIGIGK
;
A
#
# COMPACT_ATOMS: atom_id res chain seq x y z
N MET A 1 5.35 -26.55 -30.37
CA MET A 1 5.64 -26.54 -28.92
C MET A 1 4.54 -25.73 -28.26
N GLU A 2 3.80 -26.34 -27.35
CA GLU A 2 2.78 -25.67 -26.56
C GLU A 2 3.48 -24.79 -25.52
N VAL A 3 3.29 -23.47 -25.58
CA VAL A 3 3.88 -22.56 -24.60
C VAL A 3 3.06 -22.68 -23.33
N ARG A 4 3.66 -23.23 -22.26
CA ARG A 4 3.01 -23.29 -20.96
C ARG A 4 2.93 -21.88 -20.38
N GLU A 5 1.70 -21.39 -20.18
CA GLU A 5 1.47 -20.14 -19.49
C GLU A 5 1.92 -20.26 -18.02
N VAL A 6 2.56 -19.19 -17.52
CA VAL A 6 3.04 -19.09 -16.14
C VAL A 6 2.54 -17.77 -15.58
N ILE A 7 2.11 -17.78 -14.32
CA ILE A 7 1.72 -16.59 -13.58
C ILE A 7 2.80 -16.33 -12.53
N LEU A 8 3.44 -15.16 -12.61
CA LEU A 8 4.35 -14.67 -11.59
C LEU A 8 3.63 -13.68 -10.68
N ALA A 9 3.25 -14.11 -9.48
CA ALA A 9 2.81 -13.22 -8.42
C ALA A 9 4.01 -12.80 -7.56
N THR A 10 4.20 -11.50 -7.34
CA THR A 10 5.35 -11.00 -6.57
C THR A 10 4.93 -9.94 -5.57
N ASP A 11 5.47 -10.07 -4.35
CA ASP A 11 5.45 -9.00 -3.37
C ASP A 11 6.26 -7.79 -3.86
N LEU A 12 5.98 -6.60 -3.29
CA LEU A 12 6.62 -5.33 -3.65
C LEU A 12 7.74 -4.94 -2.69
N ASP A 13 7.41 -4.64 -1.44
CA ASP A 13 8.35 -4.03 -0.47
C ASP A 13 9.34 -5.05 0.08
N GLY A 14 10.63 -4.77 -0.03
CA GLY A 14 11.65 -5.75 0.34
C GLY A 14 11.82 -6.89 -0.67
N THR A 15 10.94 -6.97 -1.67
CA THR A 15 10.95 -7.97 -2.74
C THR A 15 11.21 -7.31 -4.09
N LEU A 16 10.19 -7.04 -4.91
CA LEU A 16 10.37 -6.55 -6.29
C LEU A 16 10.99 -5.15 -6.35
N LEU A 17 10.59 -4.28 -5.42
CA LEU A 17 11.01 -2.88 -5.36
C LEU A 17 12.37 -2.70 -4.65
N TYR A 18 12.96 -3.79 -4.14
CA TYR A 18 14.24 -3.74 -3.43
C TYR A 18 15.44 -4.00 -4.38
N PRO A 19 16.56 -3.29 -4.21
CA PRO A 19 16.73 -2.09 -3.37
C PRO A 19 16.09 -0.87 -4.02
N ARG A 20 15.60 0.07 -3.19
CA ARG A 20 15.01 1.32 -3.64
C ARG A 20 15.97 2.06 -4.58
N LYS A 21 15.43 2.59 -5.67
CA LYS A 21 16.17 3.31 -6.70
C LYS A 21 15.81 4.80 -6.71
N PRO A 22 16.77 5.71 -6.94
CA PRO A 22 16.48 7.13 -7.07
C PRO A 22 15.71 7.44 -8.38
N ILE A 23 15.92 6.62 -9.42
CA ILE A 23 15.29 6.77 -10.74
C ILE A 23 14.48 5.52 -11.04
N GLY A 24 13.15 5.64 -11.02
CA GLY A 24 12.22 4.52 -11.17
C GLY A 24 11.93 3.78 -9.86
N VAL A 25 11.05 2.80 -9.94
CA VAL A 25 10.67 1.94 -8.81
C VAL A 25 11.29 0.54 -8.88
N LEU A 26 11.85 0.17 -10.04
CA LEU A 26 12.47 -1.14 -10.26
C LEU A 26 13.97 -1.07 -10.53
N ALA A 27 14.70 -2.06 -10.03
CA ALA A 27 16.04 -2.36 -10.52
C ALA A 27 16.00 -2.78 -12.00
N GLU A 28 17.00 -2.36 -12.77
CA GLU A 28 17.07 -2.63 -14.22
C GLU A 28 16.97 -4.12 -14.56
N ARG A 29 17.64 -4.98 -13.79
CA ARG A 29 17.58 -6.44 -13.97
C ARG A 29 16.15 -6.98 -13.83
N ASN A 30 15.42 -6.54 -12.80
CA ASN A 30 14.03 -6.96 -12.57
C ASN A 30 13.12 -6.45 -13.68
N ARG A 31 13.24 -5.17 -14.04
CA ARG A 31 12.51 -4.56 -15.15
C ARG A 31 12.70 -5.35 -16.46
N ASN A 32 13.95 -5.64 -16.81
CA ASN A 32 14.28 -6.34 -18.05
C ASN A 32 13.78 -7.79 -18.04
N PHE A 33 13.86 -8.48 -16.89
CA PHE A 33 13.31 -9.82 -16.73
C PHE A 33 11.80 -9.84 -16.91
N LEU A 34 11.07 -8.97 -16.20
CA LEU A 34 9.60 -8.91 -16.26
C LEU A 34 9.10 -8.52 -17.65
N ARG A 35 9.78 -7.59 -18.35
CA ARG A 35 9.45 -7.25 -19.74
C ARG A 35 9.61 -8.44 -20.69
N ARG A 36 10.67 -9.23 -20.54
CA ARG A 36 10.84 -10.45 -21.36
C ARG A 36 9.78 -11.49 -21.04
N LEU A 37 9.48 -11.70 -19.76
CA LEU A 37 8.48 -12.64 -19.30
C LEU A 37 7.09 -12.28 -19.88
N HIS A 38 6.69 -11.01 -19.78
CA HIS A 38 5.47 -10.49 -20.40
C HIS A 38 5.46 -10.66 -21.93
N ALA A 39 6.57 -10.33 -22.61
CA ALA A 39 6.68 -10.49 -24.06
C ALA A 39 6.58 -11.95 -24.55
N GLN A 40 6.80 -12.92 -23.66
CA GLN A 40 6.61 -14.34 -23.93
C GLN A 40 5.17 -14.82 -23.70
N GLY A 41 4.24 -13.93 -23.32
CA GLY A 41 2.84 -14.24 -23.07
C GLY A 41 2.55 -14.78 -21.66
N HIS A 42 3.44 -14.54 -20.70
CA HIS A 42 3.23 -14.92 -19.31
C HIS A 42 2.64 -13.75 -18.50
N ALA A 43 1.80 -14.06 -17.52
CA ALA A 43 1.15 -13.07 -16.67
C ALA A 43 2.03 -12.69 -15.46
N ILE A 44 1.96 -11.42 -15.06
CA ILE A 44 2.67 -10.87 -13.91
C ILE A 44 1.66 -10.16 -13.04
N VAL A 45 1.59 -10.49 -11.75
CA VAL A 45 0.68 -9.88 -10.78
C VAL A 45 1.49 -9.27 -9.64
N ALA A 46 1.25 -7.98 -9.37
CA ALA A 46 1.81 -7.31 -8.20
C ALA A 46 0.92 -7.57 -6.98
N VAL A 47 1.52 -7.98 -5.87
CA VAL A 47 0.83 -8.27 -4.61
C VAL A 47 1.45 -7.41 -3.52
N SER A 48 0.65 -6.72 -2.71
CA SER A 48 1.19 -5.83 -1.68
C SER A 48 0.23 -5.59 -0.52
N GLY A 49 0.80 -5.29 0.64
CA GLY A 49 0.09 -4.69 1.76
C GLY A 49 -0.24 -3.21 1.58
N ARG A 50 0.29 -2.56 0.54
CA ARG A 50 -0.01 -1.17 0.17
C ARG A 50 -1.38 -1.03 -0.50
N ASN A 51 -1.83 0.22 -0.59
CA ASN A 51 -2.88 0.63 -1.51
C ASN A 51 -2.35 0.71 -2.96
N SER A 52 -3.17 1.21 -3.90
CA SER A 52 -2.87 1.23 -5.34
C SER A 52 -1.92 2.36 -5.81
N LYS A 53 -1.47 3.26 -4.93
CA LYS A 53 -0.70 4.47 -5.27
C LYS A 53 0.60 4.21 -6.05
N ILE A 54 1.26 3.08 -5.81
CA ILE A 54 2.54 2.73 -6.47
C ILE A 54 2.34 2.22 -7.91
N LEU A 55 1.12 1.80 -8.26
CA LEU A 55 0.83 1.09 -9.50
C LEU A 55 1.14 1.91 -10.76
N PRO A 56 0.82 3.22 -10.85
CA PRO A 56 1.16 4.02 -12.03
C PRO A 56 2.67 4.10 -12.31
N ASP A 57 3.48 4.24 -11.25
CA ASP A 57 4.94 4.27 -11.37
C ASP A 57 5.51 2.90 -11.75
N LEU A 58 4.96 1.81 -11.22
CA LEU A 58 5.33 0.44 -11.57
C LEU A 58 5.01 0.15 -13.05
N ASN A 59 3.80 0.48 -13.49
CA ASN A 59 3.36 0.32 -14.88
C ASN A 59 4.23 1.13 -15.84
N LYS A 60 4.58 2.37 -15.47
CA LYS A 60 5.48 3.21 -16.26
C LYS A 60 6.88 2.59 -16.38
N ASP A 61 7.42 2.06 -15.29
CA ASP A 61 8.73 1.40 -15.30
C ASP A 61 8.71 0.10 -16.13
N LEU A 62 7.62 -0.66 -16.09
CA LEU A 62 7.45 -1.90 -16.85
C LEU A 62 7.12 -1.66 -18.33
N GLY A 63 6.41 -0.58 -18.66
CA GLY A 63 5.92 -0.30 -20.01
C GLY A 63 4.64 -1.06 -20.39
N PHE A 64 3.97 -1.69 -19.41
CA PHE A 64 2.68 -2.36 -19.53
C PHE A 64 1.97 -2.31 -18.17
N ALA A 65 0.65 -2.49 -18.17
CA ALA A 65 -0.13 -2.53 -16.95
C ALA A 65 -0.03 -3.91 -16.30
N VAL A 66 0.12 -3.96 -14.97
CA VAL A 66 0.03 -5.21 -14.20
C VAL A 66 -1.23 -5.22 -13.35
N PRO A 67 -1.94 -6.36 -13.19
CA PRO A 67 -2.93 -6.52 -12.14
C PRO A 67 -2.30 -6.31 -10.76
N PHE A 68 -3.10 -5.83 -9.82
CA PHE A 68 -2.65 -5.49 -8.48
C PHE A 68 -3.58 -6.06 -7.41
N ILE A 69 -3.02 -6.81 -6.48
CA ILE A 69 -3.68 -7.29 -5.28
C ILE A 69 -3.19 -6.42 -4.12
N GLY A 70 -4.04 -5.51 -3.67
CA GLY A 70 -3.70 -4.50 -2.65
C GLY A 70 -4.31 -4.79 -1.28
N CYS A 71 -3.86 -4.05 -0.26
CA CYS A 71 -4.33 -4.18 1.12
C CYS A 71 -4.32 -5.64 1.63
N ASN A 72 -3.24 -6.39 1.36
CA ASN A 72 -3.13 -7.81 1.73
C ASN A 72 -4.26 -8.70 1.17
N GLY A 73 -4.77 -8.36 -0.02
CA GLY A 73 -5.87 -9.09 -0.66
C GLY A 73 -7.26 -8.51 -0.39
N GLY A 74 -7.36 -7.36 0.28
CA GLY A 74 -8.63 -6.68 0.48
C GLY A 74 -9.24 -6.12 -0.80
N PHE A 75 -8.46 -5.91 -1.87
CA PHE A 75 -9.00 -5.58 -3.20
C PHE A 75 -8.10 -6.06 -4.35
N ILE A 76 -8.68 -6.15 -5.55
CA ILE A 76 -8.02 -6.56 -6.79
C ILE A 76 -8.32 -5.55 -7.90
N ILE A 77 -7.28 -5.03 -8.54
CA ILE A 77 -7.35 -4.19 -9.75
C ILE A 77 -6.84 -5.01 -10.94
N GLY A 78 -7.60 -4.97 -12.04
CA GLY A 78 -7.25 -5.62 -13.30
C GLY A 78 -6.24 -4.84 -14.15
N GLU A 79 -5.78 -5.45 -15.24
CA GLU A 79 -4.86 -4.80 -16.20
C GLU A 79 -5.46 -3.55 -16.85
N ASP A 80 -6.79 -3.49 -16.97
CA ASP A 80 -7.52 -2.34 -17.49
C ASP A 80 -7.64 -1.19 -16.47
N GLY A 81 -7.04 -1.36 -15.28
CA GLY A 81 -7.07 -0.41 -14.18
C GLY A 81 -8.39 -0.38 -13.41
N LYS A 82 -9.34 -1.26 -13.71
CA LYS A 82 -10.62 -1.31 -13.01
C LYS A 82 -10.57 -2.23 -11.80
N LEU A 83 -11.35 -1.89 -10.79
CA LEU A 83 -11.60 -2.74 -9.63
C LEU A 83 -12.34 -4.01 -10.10
N ILE A 84 -11.72 -5.18 -9.92
CA ILE A 84 -12.33 -6.48 -10.18
C ILE A 84 -13.10 -6.94 -8.95
N GLU A 85 -12.48 -6.85 -7.78
CA GLU A 85 -13.03 -7.36 -6.53
C GLU A 85 -12.62 -6.50 -5.34
N LYS A 86 -13.49 -6.40 -4.34
CA LYS A 86 -13.21 -5.79 -3.04
C LYS A 86 -13.85 -6.59 -1.92
N ARG A 87 -13.10 -6.80 -0.85
CA ARG A 87 -13.50 -7.51 0.37
C ARG A 87 -13.25 -6.60 1.58
N PRO A 88 -14.11 -5.61 1.82
CA PRO A 88 -13.94 -4.74 2.98
C PRO A 88 -14.15 -5.52 4.28
N ILE A 89 -13.45 -5.11 5.32
CA ILE A 89 -13.66 -5.59 6.69
C ILE A 89 -15.02 -5.06 7.15
N ASP A 90 -15.76 -5.87 7.90
CA ASP A 90 -17.02 -5.45 8.51
C ASP A 90 -16.81 -4.16 9.32
N LYS A 91 -17.66 -3.16 9.05
CA LYS A 91 -17.53 -1.82 9.62
C LYS A 91 -17.62 -1.86 11.15
N ASP A 92 -18.53 -2.66 11.69
CA ASP A 92 -18.77 -2.70 13.13
C ASP A 92 -17.59 -3.38 13.83
N VAL A 93 -17.00 -4.41 13.21
CA VAL A 93 -15.73 -5.02 13.66
C VAL A 93 -14.58 -4.00 13.67
N VAL A 94 -14.45 -3.20 12.61
CA VAL A 94 -13.40 -2.16 12.51
C VAL A 94 -13.58 -1.10 13.61
N LEU A 95 -14.81 -0.63 13.81
CA LEU A 95 -15.13 0.38 14.83
C LEU A 95 -14.91 -0.15 16.25
N GLU A 96 -15.34 -1.38 16.53
CA GLU A 96 -15.14 -2.05 17.82
C GLU A 96 -13.65 -2.25 18.10
N LEU A 97 -12.88 -2.73 17.12
CA LEU A 97 -11.43 -2.94 17.27
C LEU A 97 -10.72 -1.61 17.54
N TYR A 98 -11.01 -0.56 16.76
CA TYR A 98 -10.42 0.75 16.98
C TYR A 98 -10.80 1.31 18.36
N ALA A 99 -12.09 1.32 18.72
CA ALA A 99 -12.56 1.87 19.99
C ALA A 99 -12.00 1.12 21.22
N SER A 100 -11.84 -0.20 21.13
CA SER A 100 -11.31 -1.03 22.23
C SER A 100 -9.79 -0.96 22.40
N MET A 101 -9.08 -0.46 21.39
CA MET A 101 -7.62 -0.49 21.35
C MET A 101 -6.98 0.90 21.27
N ILE A 102 -7.74 1.96 21.01
CA ILE A 102 -7.23 3.29 20.69
C ILE A 102 -6.25 3.86 21.73
N ASP A 103 -6.55 3.66 23.02
CA ASP A 103 -5.77 4.19 24.14
C ASP A 103 -4.77 3.16 24.70
N ARG A 104 -4.53 2.04 24.00
CA ARG A 104 -3.57 1.04 24.49
C ARG A 104 -2.13 1.53 24.37
N CYS A 105 -1.41 1.35 25.46
CA CYS A 105 0.01 1.66 25.53
C CYS A 105 0.78 0.90 24.43
N GLY A 106 1.58 1.64 23.65
CA GLY A 106 2.44 1.09 22.60
C GLY A 106 1.96 1.32 21.17
N ILE A 107 0.70 1.74 20.96
CA ILE A 107 0.20 2.13 19.64
C ILE A 107 0.50 3.62 19.42
N GLY A 108 1.34 3.91 18.43
CA GLY A 108 1.74 5.26 18.04
C GLY A 108 0.87 5.86 16.93
N ALA A 109 0.26 5.02 16.11
CA ALA A 109 -0.71 5.46 15.12
C ALA A 109 -1.63 4.31 14.69
N TRP A 110 -2.78 4.66 14.13
CA TRP A 110 -3.65 3.80 13.36
C TRP A 110 -3.62 4.22 11.91
N LEU A 111 -3.64 3.25 11.00
CA LEU A 111 -3.66 3.45 9.57
C LEU A 111 -4.87 2.72 8.98
N VAL A 112 -5.62 3.43 8.15
CA VAL A 112 -6.70 2.88 7.32
C VAL A 112 -6.31 2.99 5.86
N MET A 113 -6.48 1.88 5.14
CA MET A 113 -6.28 1.78 3.69
C MET A 113 -7.47 1.07 3.03
N ASP A 114 -7.65 1.36 1.75
CA ASP A 114 -8.66 0.79 0.88
C ASP A 114 -8.18 0.82 -0.59
N GLU A 115 -9.09 0.67 -1.55
CA GLU A 115 -8.73 0.64 -2.97
C GLU A 115 -8.20 1.98 -3.52
N THR A 116 -8.41 3.08 -2.79
CA THR A 116 -7.93 4.41 -3.20
C THR A 116 -6.44 4.57 -2.94
N GLU A 117 -5.84 5.57 -3.59
CA GLU A 117 -4.41 5.87 -3.41
C GLU A 117 -4.09 6.59 -2.09
N GLN A 118 -5.10 6.86 -1.25
CA GLN A 118 -4.99 7.72 -0.08
C GLN A 118 -4.98 6.90 1.21
N ASP A 119 -3.92 7.07 1.99
CA ASP A 119 -3.81 6.56 3.35
C ASP A 119 -4.38 7.56 4.36
N TYR A 120 -4.99 7.06 5.42
CA TYR A 120 -5.52 7.87 6.52
C TYR A 120 -4.90 7.41 7.83
N PHE A 121 -4.33 8.34 8.57
CA PHE A 121 -3.72 8.07 9.86
C PHE A 121 -4.45 8.79 11.00
N ASP A 122 -4.61 8.10 12.12
CA ASP A 122 -4.84 8.71 13.43
C ASP A 122 -3.58 8.51 14.27
N VAL A 123 -2.93 9.59 14.66
CA VAL A 123 -1.61 9.54 15.28
C VAL A 123 -1.73 9.83 16.77
N HIS A 124 -1.24 8.90 17.60
CA HIS A 124 -1.30 8.96 19.05
C HIS A 124 0.11 9.10 19.61
N ASN A 125 0.37 10.13 20.39
CA ASN A 125 1.64 10.31 21.10
C ASN A 125 2.88 10.63 20.23
N LEU A 126 2.72 11.06 18.97
CA LEU A 126 3.81 11.74 18.27
C LEU A 126 3.84 13.23 18.61
N SER A 127 5.02 13.76 18.88
CA SER A 127 5.22 15.20 18.99
C SER A 127 5.01 15.85 17.62
N SER A 128 4.55 17.11 17.60
CA SER A 128 4.39 17.87 16.34
C SER A 128 5.67 17.88 15.50
N PHE A 129 6.83 17.86 16.14
CA PHE A 129 8.12 17.77 15.47
C PHE A 129 8.33 16.42 14.76
N ALA A 130 8.03 15.29 15.42
CA ALA A 130 8.11 13.97 14.80
C ALA A 130 7.15 13.83 13.61
N THR A 131 5.95 14.41 13.72
CA THR A 131 4.99 14.50 12.62
C THR A 131 5.54 15.26 11.42
N VAL A 132 6.20 16.41 11.66
CA VAL A 132 6.87 17.18 10.60
C VAL A 132 7.99 16.37 9.95
N LEU A 133 8.81 15.67 10.74
CA LEU A 133 9.86 14.79 10.19
C LEU A 133 9.30 13.66 9.33
N ALA A 134 8.16 13.07 9.71
CA ALA A 134 7.51 12.04 8.91
C ALA A 134 7.04 12.57 7.54
N VAL A 135 6.44 13.78 7.52
CA VAL A 135 6.04 14.46 6.27
C VAL A 135 7.26 14.74 5.39
N ILE A 136 8.34 15.26 5.98
CA ILE A 136 9.60 15.52 5.28
C ILE A 136 10.21 14.22 4.73
N GLY A 137 10.25 13.15 5.53
CA GLY A 137 10.77 11.85 5.10
C GLY A 137 9.97 11.24 3.94
N ASN A 138 8.65 11.41 3.93
CA ASN A 138 7.81 11.00 2.82
C ASN A 138 8.07 11.81 1.55
N PHE A 139 8.27 13.13 1.69
CA PHE A 139 8.66 13.99 0.57
C PHE A 139 9.97 13.53 -0.07
N PHE A 140 10.98 13.17 0.74
CA PHE A 140 12.24 12.62 0.25
C PHE A 140 12.18 11.16 -0.20
N SER A 141 11.04 10.47 -0.02
CA SER A 141 10.81 9.13 -0.54
C SER A 141 10.40 9.12 -2.02
N PHE A 142 10.19 10.29 -2.63
CA PHE A 142 9.86 10.47 -4.05
C PHE A 142 8.76 9.48 -4.53
N LYS A 143 9.10 8.59 -5.48
CA LYS A 143 8.15 7.62 -6.06
C LYS A 143 7.60 6.61 -5.05
N TYR A 144 8.34 6.33 -3.98
CA TYR A 144 7.95 5.38 -2.93
C TYR A 144 7.12 6.01 -1.82
N GLY A 145 7.04 7.35 -1.78
CA GLY A 145 6.26 8.06 -0.77
C GLY A 145 4.77 7.78 -0.92
N GLU A 146 4.01 7.82 0.16
CA GLU A 146 2.57 7.60 0.15
C GLU A 146 1.80 8.91 0.09
N LYS A 147 0.58 8.86 -0.43
CA LYS A 147 -0.36 9.97 -0.32
C LYS A 147 -1.16 9.74 0.96
N PHE A 148 -0.91 10.54 2.00
CA PHE A 148 -1.54 10.32 3.30
C PHE A 148 -2.20 11.58 3.88
N SER A 149 -3.16 11.35 4.78
CA SER A 149 -3.80 12.38 5.60
C SER A 149 -3.56 12.05 7.07
N LEU A 150 -3.12 13.04 7.83
CA LEU A 150 -2.96 12.96 9.30
C LEU A 150 -4.13 13.63 10.03
N ASN A 151 -5.21 13.95 9.30
CA ASN A 151 -6.38 14.60 9.85
C ASN A 151 -7.29 13.56 10.51
N ARG A 152 -7.32 13.55 11.85
CA ARG A 152 -8.16 12.63 12.63
C ARG A 152 -9.63 12.65 12.23
N LYS A 153 -10.19 13.80 11.84
CA LYS A 153 -11.59 13.87 11.40
C LYS A 153 -11.81 13.12 10.10
N GLU A 154 -10.87 13.22 9.17
CA GLU A 154 -10.91 12.45 7.92
C GLU A 154 -10.72 10.97 8.16
N PHE A 155 -9.81 10.58 9.06
CA PHE A 155 -9.65 9.20 9.51
C PHE A 155 -10.95 8.61 10.06
N LEU A 156 -11.57 9.28 11.04
CA LEU A 156 -12.83 8.81 11.65
C LEU A 156 -13.98 8.80 10.63
N HIS A 157 -14.03 9.80 9.74
CA HIS A 157 -14.99 9.80 8.65
C HIS A 157 -14.80 8.58 7.75
N ARG A 158 -13.56 8.24 7.38
CA ARG A 158 -13.25 7.06 6.56
C ARG A 158 -13.64 5.76 7.28
N LEU A 159 -13.31 5.66 8.58
CA LEU A 159 -13.70 4.56 9.46
C LEU A 159 -15.20 4.29 9.43
N SER A 160 -16.02 5.33 9.50
CA SER A 160 -17.48 5.21 9.52
C SER A 160 -18.12 4.81 8.17
N ARG A 161 -17.42 4.90 7.04
CA ARG A 161 -17.98 4.61 5.71
C ARG A 161 -17.97 3.13 5.31
N GLY A 162 -17.38 2.24 6.13
CA GLY A 162 -17.51 0.78 5.97
C GLY A 162 -16.91 0.18 4.69
N ASN A 163 -15.90 0.83 4.10
CA ASN A 163 -15.27 0.43 2.84
C ASN A 163 -13.77 0.12 3.01
N ILE A 164 -13.37 -0.24 4.22
CA ILE A 164 -11.96 -0.37 4.62
C ILE A 164 -11.48 -1.76 4.24
N CYS A 165 -10.37 -1.82 3.52
CA CYS A 165 -9.74 -3.09 3.16
C CYS A 165 -8.66 -3.49 4.16
N LYS A 166 -8.12 -2.52 4.91
CA LYS A 166 -7.08 -2.75 5.90
C LYS A 166 -7.12 -1.70 7.01
N LEU A 167 -7.10 -2.16 8.25
CA LEU A 167 -6.84 -1.37 9.46
C LEU A 167 -5.55 -1.90 10.09
N GLU A 168 -4.59 -1.02 10.36
CA GLU A 168 -3.28 -1.37 10.90
C GLU A 168 -2.96 -0.51 12.13
N ALA A 169 -2.58 -1.17 13.23
CA ALA A 169 -2.04 -0.52 14.42
C ALA A 169 -0.52 -0.44 14.29
N LEU A 170 0.02 0.77 14.25
CA LEU A 170 1.45 1.02 14.14
C LEU A 170 2.05 1.21 15.53
N THR A 171 2.88 0.25 15.92
CA THR A 171 3.58 0.24 17.20
C THR A 171 5.05 0.63 17.03
N GLY A 172 5.70 1.09 18.10
CA GLY A 172 7.12 1.49 18.06
C GLY A 172 7.37 2.83 17.35
N ILE A 173 6.31 3.52 16.93
CA ILE A 173 6.34 4.90 16.45
C ILE A 173 6.09 5.80 17.67
N GLY A 174 7.14 6.08 18.43
CA GLY A 174 7.05 6.90 19.65
C GLY A 174 8.33 6.78 20.48
N ILE A 175 8.73 7.86 21.14
CA ILE A 175 9.87 7.84 22.07
C ILE A 175 9.50 6.84 23.17
N GLY A 176 10.35 5.84 23.41
CA GLY A 176 10.22 4.98 24.57
C GLY A 176 10.04 5.86 25.81
N LYS A 177 9.02 5.57 26.62
CA LYS A 177 8.99 6.15 27.96
C LYS A 177 10.22 5.69 28.73
#